data_AF-A0A3E2VEN6-F1
#
_entry.id   AF-A0A3E2VEN6-F1
#
_cell.length_a   1.000
_cell.length_b   1.000
_cell.length_c   1.000
_cell.angle_alpha   90.00
_cell.angle_beta   90.00
_cell.angle_gamma   90.00
#
_symmetry.space_group_name_H-M   'P 1'
#
loop_
_entity.id
_entity.type
_entity.pdbx_description
1 polymer ?
#
loop_
_entity_poly.entity_id
_entity_poly.type
_entity_poly.pdbx_seq_one_letter_code
_entity_poly.pdbx_strand_id
1 'polypeptide(L)'
;MWNNDLLKKKSTFQPIGLKIQRGHYILGDRYIKSLLVTELPRQFDLGLLSSYVSNPEIKVFMRTEPLDLDCAGMLKKEYNDKSREYQKSGNDPTRREILENELISLNTYIKEIVDNHDVTWNITIVFSVYADTEKEVNKRCQDLNLRLRAEGFKLTSAPVMQENLMRVASPLFVDSLLPAEVEKNIGIPLPSLGLAGLYPFVFETLKDRDGFLLGHELMNKGAILFDQFQWLDDPMSARALNRLSGNLVIVGGTGFGKSTLMKLLIRF
;
A
#
# COMPACT_ATOMS: atom_id res chain seq x y z
N MET A 1 -13.46 11.72 42.00
CA MET A 1 -14.06 12.24 40.75
C MET A 1 -13.34 11.59 39.59
N TRP A 2 -14.01 10.70 38.86
CA TRP A 2 -13.41 9.99 37.73
C TRP A 2 -13.23 10.96 36.58
N ASN A 3 -12.01 11.04 36.05
CA ASN A 3 -11.61 12.01 35.04
C ASN A 3 -12.22 11.65 33.67
N ASN A 4 -13.47 12.06 33.47
CA ASN A 4 -14.30 11.77 32.29
C ASN A 4 -14.03 12.72 31.10
N ASP A 5 -13.03 13.59 31.19
CA ASP A 5 -12.78 14.63 30.19
C ASP A 5 -12.23 14.08 28.86
N LEU A 6 -11.49 12.97 28.88
CA LEU A 6 -11.06 12.28 27.66
C LEU A 6 -12.26 11.66 26.91
N LEU A 7 -13.18 11.00 27.63
CA LEU A 7 -14.41 10.44 27.04
C LEU A 7 -15.32 11.55 26.48
N LYS A 8 -15.43 12.69 27.18
CA LYS A 8 -16.24 13.85 26.74
C LYS A 8 -15.71 14.53 25.48
N LYS A 9 -14.38 14.69 25.31
CA LYS A 9 -13.81 15.29 24.08
C LYS A 9 -13.81 14.34 22.87
N LYS A 10 -13.88 13.03 23.10
CA LYS A 10 -13.80 11.99 22.04
C LYS A 10 -15.17 11.59 21.48
N SER A 11 -16.23 11.69 22.28
CA SER A 11 -17.63 11.52 21.84
C SER A 11 -18.09 12.56 20.80
N THR A 12 -17.42 13.70 20.68
CA THR A 12 -17.75 14.78 19.75
C THR A 12 -17.28 14.54 18.31
N PHE A 13 -16.41 13.55 18.05
CA PHE A 13 -15.85 13.26 16.72
C PHE A 13 -16.44 12.03 16.05
N GLN A 14 -17.42 11.36 16.67
CA GLN A 14 -18.10 10.27 16.00
C GLN A 14 -18.86 10.82 14.78
N PRO A 15 -18.64 10.27 13.58
CA PRO A 15 -19.28 10.80 12.39
C PRO A 15 -20.80 10.69 12.50
N ILE A 16 -21.46 11.80 12.20
CA ILE A 16 -22.92 11.87 12.08
C ILE A 16 -23.33 11.04 10.85
N GLY A 17 -24.38 10.22 10.98
CA GLY A 17 -24.87 9.39 9.87
C GLY A 17 -24.15 8.04 9.72
N LEU A 18 -23.61 7.47 10.79
CA LEU A 18 -23.04 6.13 10.80
C LEU A 18 -24.11 5.07 11.14
N LYS A 19 -24.27 4.07 10.28
CA LYS A 19 -25.10 2.88 10.54
C LYS A 19 -24.31 1.60 10.26
N ILE A 20 -24.06 0.81 11.28
CA ILE A 20 -23.35 -0.47 11.17
C ILE A 20 -24.33 -1.57 10.75
N GLN A 21 -23.94 -2.39 9.77
CA GLN A 21 -24.68 -3.56 9.33
C GLN A 21 -23.73 -4.75 9.21
N ARG A 22 -24.29 -5.95 9.03
CA ARG A 22 -23.47 -7.14 8.76
C ARG A 22 -22.94 -7.05 7.33
N GLY A 23 -21.61 -7.10 7.17
CA GLY A 23 -20.94 -7.13 5.87
C GLY A 23 -20.67 -5.78 5.24
N HIS A 24 -21.25 -4.69 5.73
CA HIS A 24 -20.98 -3.32 5.32
C HIS A 24 -21.43 -2.32 6.40
N TYR A 25 -21.04 -1.06 6.28
CA TYR A 25 -21.60 0.04 7.07
C TYR A 25 -21.98 1.19 6.16
N ILE A 26 -22.85 2.07 6.64
CA ILE A 26 -23.28 3.27 5.92
C ILE A 26 -22.72 4.47 6.66
N LEU A 27 -22.14 5.41 5.92
CA LEU A 27 -21.63 6.66 6.44
C LEU A 27 -22.13 7.81 5.56
N GLY A 28 -22.99 8.65 6.12
CA GLY A 28 -23.78 9.59 5.34
C GLY A 28 -24.70 8.82 4.38
N ASP A 29 -24.58 9.07 3.09
CA ASP A 29 -25.40 8.44 2.05
C ASP A 29 -24.67 7.34 1.27
N ARG A 30 -23.46 6.96 1.70
CA ARG A 30 -22.61 5.99 1.00
C ARG A 30 -22.54 4.66 1.73
N TYR A 31 -22.61 3.58 0.97
CA TYR A 31 -22.35 2.22 1.42
C TYR A 31 -20.85 1.96 1.39
N ILE A 32 -20.32 1.44 2.50
CA ILE A 32 -18.89 1.18 2.66
C ILE A 32 -18.67 -0.25 3.12
N LYS A 33 -17.71 -0.92 2.49
CA LYS A 33 -17.27 -2.25 2.90
C LYS A 33 -15.75 -2.31 2.98
N SER A 34 -15.25 -2.78 4.11
CA SER A 34 -13.83 -2.88 4.40
C SER A 34 -13.30 -4.28 4.13
N LEU A 35 -12.13 -4.37 3.51
CA LEU A 35 -11.35 -5.58 3.30
C LEU A 35 -10.04 -5.43 4.07
N LEU A 36 -9.76 -6.37 4.97
CA LEU A 36 -8.50 -6.45 5.70
C LEU A 36 -7.50 -7.25 4.88
N VAL A 37 -6.29 -6.71 4.71
CA VAL A 37 -5.15 -7.45 4.14
C VAL A 37 -4.56 -8.34 5.22
N THR A 38 -4.45 -9.64 4.93
CA THR A 38 -3.86 -10.62 5.85
C THR A 38 -2.47 -11.06 5.39
N GLU A 39 -2.17 -10.97 4.09
CA GLU A 39 -0.83 -11.22 3.54
C GLU A 39 -0.57 -10.29 2.35
N LEU A 40 0.68 -9.85 2.24
CA LEU A 40 1.21 -9.06 1.12
C LEU A 40 1.80 -9.97 0.03
N PRO A 41 1.98 -9.46 -1.19
CA PRO A 41 2.76 -10.14 -2.22
C PRO A 41 4.17 -10.47 -1.71
N ARG A 42 4.72 -11.61 -2.16
CA ARG A 42 6.05 -12.09 -1.70
C ARG A 42 7.19 -11.15 -2.07
N GLN A 43 7.06 -10.45 -3.19
CA GLN A 43 8.00 -9.45 -3.68
C GLN A 43 7.18 -8.27 -4.17
N PHE A 44 7.60 -7.07 -3.81
CA PHE A 44 6.99 -5.84 -4.28
C PHE A 44 8.03 -4.74 -4.36
N ASP A 45 7.86 -3.87 -5.35
CA ASP A 45 8.65 -2.66 -5.51
C ASP A 45 8.09 -1.51 -4.65
N LEU A 46 8.83 -0.39 -4.63
CA LEU A 46 8.42 0.84 -3.97
C LEU A 46 7.03 1.31 -4.43
N GLY A 47 6.19 1.66 -3.46
CA GLY A 47 4.86 2.20 -3.70
C GLY A 47 3.84 1.14 -4.09
N LEU A 48 3.91 -0.07 -3.52
CA LEU A 48 2.96 -1.17 -3.80
C LEU A 48 1.49 -0.72 -3.78
N LEU A 49 1.11 0.15 -2.84
CA LEU A 49 -0.29 0.59 -2.69
C LEU A 49 -0.71 1.71 -3.66
N SER A 50 0.22 2.25 -4.46
CA SER A 50 -0.03 3.40 -5.34
C SER A 50 -1.13 3.17 -6.37
N SER A 51 -1.16 1.96 -6.95
CA SER A 51 -2.16 1.57 -7.94
C SER A 51 -3.59 1.70 -7.42
N TYR A 52 -3.79 1.53 -6.12
CA TYR A 52 -5.11 1.46 -5.49
C TYR A 52 -5.63 2.78 -4.96
N VAL A 53 -4.74 3.67 -4.50
CA VAL A 53 -5.12 5.01 -4.00
C VAL A 53 -5.59 5.94 -5.11
N SER A 54 -5.32 5.61 -6.38
CA SER A 54 -5.77 6.39 -7.53
C SER A 54 -7.29 6.37 -7.76
N ASN A 55 -8.00 5.39 -7.21
CA ASN A 55 -9.45 5.27 -7.37
C ASN A 55 -10.18 6.01 -6.22
N PRO A 56 -10.98 7.05 -6.51
CA PRO A 56 -11.66 7.83 -5.46
C PRO A 56 -12.67 7.02 -4.63
N GLU A 57 -13.16 5.90 -5.17
CA GLU A 57 -14.10 4.99 -4.51
C GLU A 57 -13.40 3.98 -3.60
N ILE A 58 -12.06 3.98 -3.56
CA ILE A 58 -11.26 3.09 -2.73
C ILE A 58 -10.39 3.96 -1.83
N LYS A 59 -10.54 3.80 -0.52
CA LYS A 59 -9.62 4.39 0.47
C LYS A 59 -8.76 3.30 1.07
N VAL A 60 -7.46 3.52 1.09
CA VAL A 60 -6.50 2.62 1.71
C VAL A 60 -6.08 3.25 3.04
N PHE A 61 -6.31 2.52 4.12
CA PHE A 61 -5.87 2.92 5.45
C PHE A 61 -4.74 2.01 5.88
N MET A 62 -3.72 2.61 6.47
CA MET A 62 -2.56 1.91 7.01
C MET A 62 -2.32 2.40 8.43
N ARG A 63 -2.26 1.47 9.38
CA ARG A 63 -1.85 1.72 10.76
C ARG A 63 -0.57 0.95 11.03
N THR A 64 0.40 1.61 11.65
CA THR A 64 1.71 1.05 11.94
C THR A 64 2.01 1.19 13.43
N GLU A 65 2.40 0.10 14.06
CA GLU A 65 2.77 0.07 15.48
C GLU A 65 4.07 -0.71 15.64
N PRO A 66 5.05 -0.22 16.42
CA PRO A 66 6.26 -0.99 16.67
C PRO A 66 5.92 -2.26 17.45
N LEU A 67 6.48 -3.40 17.05
CA LEU A 67 6.37 -4.67 17.77
C LEU A 67 7.48 -4.77 18.82
N ASP A 68 7.08 -4.82 20.08
CA ASP A 68 7.97 -5.14 21.21
C ASP A 68 8.04 -6.66 21.40
N LEU A 69 8.50 -7.37 20.36
CA LEU A 69 8.70 -8.81 20.35
C LEU A 69 10.07 -9.10 19.72
N ASP A 70 10.75 -10.14 20.20
CA ASP A 70 11.95 -10.68 19.55
C ASP A 70 11.57 -11.34 18.21
N CYS A 71 11.24 -10.50 17.22
CA CYS A 71 10.86 -10.92 15.88
C CYS A 71 12.01 -11.68 15.21
N ALA A 72 13.27 -11.33 15.50
CA ALA A 72 14.42 -12.08 15.00
C ALA A 72 14.41 -13.53 15.52
N GLY A 73 14.11 -13.74 16.80
CA GLY A 73 13.93 -15.07 17.39
C GLY A 73 12.75 -15.84 16.78
N MET A 74 11.60 -15.18 16.60
CA MET A 74 10.40 -15.80 16.01
C MET A 74 10.60 -16.17 14.53
N LEU A 75 11.19 -15.28 13.73
CA LEU A 75 11.47 -15.53 12.32
C LEU A 75 12.53 -16.62 12.14
N LYS A 76 13.55 -16.67 13.00
CA LYS A 76 14.51 -17.80 13.02
C LYS A 76 13.81 -19.11 13.34
N LYS A 77 12.84 -19.11 14.26
CA LYS A 77 12.04 -20.30 14.55
C LYS A 77 11.20 -20.73 13.34
N GLU A 78 10.50 -19.80 12.70
CA GLU A 78 9.73 -20.07 11.49
C GLU A 78 10.61 -20.59 10.34
N TYR A 79 11.76 -19.96 10.11
CA TYR A 79 12.76 -20.41 9.15
C TYR A 79 13.18 -21.86 9.42
N ASN A 80 13.46 -22.20 10.68
CA ASN A 80 13.83 -23.57 11.07
C ASN A 80 12.67 -24.56 10.87
N ASP A 81 11.43 -24.15 11.13
CA ASP A 81 10.24 -24.98 10.91
C ASP A 81 10.03 -25.24 9.41
N LYS A 82 10.10 -24.21 8.56
CA LYS A 82 10.02 -24.36 7.10
C LYS A 82 11.20 -25.11 6.50
N SER A 83 12.40 -24.97 7.07
CA SER A 83 13.59 -25.71 6.65
C SER A 83 13.43 -27.21 6.95
N ARG A 84 12.87 -27.55 8.12
CA ARG A 84 12.47 -28.93 8.44
C ARG A 84 11.39 -29.45 7.49
N GLU A 85 10.41 -28.64 7.15
CA GLU A 85 9.38 -29.02 6.18
C GLU A 85 9.98 -29.27 4.79
N TYR A 86 10.87 -28.40 4.34
CA TYR A 86 11.61 -28.56 3.08
C TYR A 86 12.39 -29.88 3.04
N GLN A 87 13.11 -30.21 4.12
CA GLN A 87 13.82 -31.49 4.24
C GLN A 87 12.87 -32.70 4.22
N LYS A 88 11.67 -32.58 4.81
CA LYS A 88 10.65 -33.63 4.87
C LYS A 88 9.77 -33.73 3.63
N SER A 89 9.77 -32.73 2.75
CA SER A 89 8.86 -32.61 1.59
C SER A 89 9.03 -33.69 0.51
N GLY A 90 10.00 -34.60 0.64
CA GLY A 90 10.20 -35.71 -0.29
C GLY A 90 10.53 -35.21 -1.70
N ASN A 91 10.10 -35.92 -2.75
CA ASN A 91 10.45 -35.61 -4.14
C ASN A 91 9.46 -34.70 -4.88
N ASP A 92 8.60 -33.95 -4.20
CA ASP A 92 7.70 -32.99 -4.85
C ASP A 92 8.48 -31.73 -5.28
N PRO A 93 8.77 -31.56 -6.59
CA PRO A 93 9.62 -30.47 -7.05
C PRO A 93 8.94 -29.10 -6.91
N THR A 94 7.62 -29.03 -7.12
CA THR A 94 6.87 -27.77 -7.06
C THR A 94 6.75 -27.27 -5.62
N ARG A 95 6.48 -28.16 -4.67
CA ARG A 95 6.42 -27.78 -3.25
C ARG A 95 7.79 -27.36 -2.72
N ARG A 96 8.87 -28.01 -3.17
CA ARG A 96 10.24 -27.63 -2.83
C ARG A 96 10.60 -26.25 -3.32
N GLU A 97 10.30 -25.93 -4.58
CA GLU A 97 10.58 -24.61 -5.15
C GLU A 97 9.83 -23.49 -4.40
N ILE A 98 8.58 -23.74 -4.01
CA ILE A 98 7.80 -22.79 -3.19
C ILE A 98 8.48 -22.57 -1.83
N LEU A 99 8.85 -23.64 -1.14
CA LEU A 99 9.49 -23.58 0.18
C LEU A 99 10.88 -22.96 0.12
N GLU A 100 11.66 -23.23 -0.93
CA GLU A 100 12.98 -22.64 -1.15
C GLU A 100 12.90 -21.13 -1.31
N ASN A 101 11.97 -20.64 -2.14
CA ASN A 101 11.72 -19.22 -2.27
C ASN A 101 11.28 -18.58 -0.93
N GLU A 102 10.44 -19.27 -0.15
CA GLU A 102 10.04 -18.80 1.19
C GLU A 102 11.22 -18.73 2.17
N LEU A 103 12.13 -19.72 2.12
CA LEU A 103 13.34 -19.73 2.95
C LEU A 103 14.30 -18.60 2.56
N ILE A 104 14.47 -18.32 1.26
CA ILE A 104 15.28 -17.21 0.77
C ILE A 104 14.70 -15.88 1.27
N SER A 105 13.40 -15.65 1.09
CA SER A 105 12.71 -14.44 1.56
C SER A 105 12.84 -14.26 3.09
N LEU A 106 12.60 -15.31 3.86
CA LEU A 106 12.75 -15.27 5.33
C LEU A 106 14.20 -14.97 5.75
N ASN A 107 15.18 -15.55 5.08
CA ASN A 107 16.59 -15.32 5.40
C ASN A 107 17.04 -13.89 5.06
N THR A 108 16.60 -13.34 3.92
CA THR A 108 16.82 -11.93 3.59
C THR A 108 16.22 -11.03 4.66
N TYR A 109 14.99 -11.31 5.07
CA TYR A 109 14.32 -10.53 6.11
C TYR A 109 15.01 -10.60 7.48
N ILE A 110 15.44 -11.80 7.91
CA ILE A 110 16.20 -11.98 9.15
C ILE A 110 17.52 -11.19 9.11
N LYS A 111 18.24 -11.20 7.98
CA LYS A 111 19.46 -10.42 7.82
C LYS A 111 19.20 -8.93 7.92
N GLU A 112 18.16 -8.41 7.25
CA GLU A 112 17.81 -6.99 7.32
C GLU A 112 17.50 -6.54 8.76
N ILE A 113 16.78 -7.34 9.54
CA ILE A 113 16.51 -7.01 10.96
C ILE A 113 17.79 -7.00 11.79
N VAL A 114 18.63 -8.04 11.66
CA VAL A 114 19.82 -8.23 12.47
C VAL A 114 20.90 -7.20 12.11
N ASP A 115 21.15 -7.00 10.83
CA ASP A 115 22.22 -6.13 10.33
C ASP A 115 21.90 -4.65 10.59
N ASN A 116 20.63 -4.24 10.41
CA ASN A 116 20.23 -2.83 10.58
C ASN A 116 19.81 -2.47 12.01
N HIS A 117 19.79 -3.42 12.96
CA HIS A 117 19.14 -3.24 14.28
C HIS A 117 17.72 -2.70 14.13
N ASP A 118 16.98 -3.21 13.14
CA ASP A 118 15.73 -2.62 12.69
C ASP A 118 14.57 -2.95 13.63
N VAL A 119 13.66 -1.98 13.79
CA VAL A 119 12.41 -2.19 14.51
C VAL A 119 11.45 -2.93 13.58
N THR A 120 10.86 -4.01 14.07
CA THR A 120 9.78 -4.67 13.35
C THR A 120 8.47 -3.92 13.61
N TRP A 121 7.71 -3.64 12.56
CA TRP A 121 6.46 -2.93 12.61
C TRP A 121 5.30 -3.87 12.36
N ASN A 122 4.25 -3.79 13.18
CA ASN A 122 2.96 -4.38 12.90
C ASN A 122 2.17 -3.44 11.99
N ILE A 123 1.87 -3.89 10.78
CA ILE A 123 1.22 -3.06 9.77
C ILE A 123 -0.16 -3.61 9.48
N THR A 124 -1.19 -2.84 9.80
CA THR A 124 -2.58 -3.19 9.46
C THR A 124 -3.03 -2.37 8.25
N ILE A 125 -3.44 -3.05 7.18
CA ILE A 125 -3.90 -2.42 5.93
C ILE A 125 -5.36 -2.76 5.71
N VAL A 126 -6.19 -1.73 5.54
CA VAL A 126 -7.63 -1.87 5.29
C VAL A 126 -8.01 -1.10 4.04
N PHE A 127 -8.55 -1.81 3.05
CA PHE A 127 -9.19 -1.22 1.88
C PHE A 127 -10.67 -0.99 2.19
N SER A 128 -11.10 0.27 2.20
CA SER A 128 -12.52 0.63 2.31
C SER A 128 -13.07 1.04 0.95
N VAL A 129 -14.04 0.27 0.47
CA VAL A 129 -14.69 0.49 -0.83
C VAL A 129 -16.01 1.19 -0.62
N TYR A 130 -16.23 2.27 -1.37
CA TYR A 130 -17.42 3.11 -1.34
C TYR A 130 -18.32 2.80 -2.54
N ALA A 131 -19.63 2.96 -2.37
CA ALA A 131 -20.62 2.96 -3.44
C ALA A 131 -21.93 3.63 -3.01
N ASP A 132 -22.83 3.86 -3.97
CA ASP A 132 -24.17 4.43 -3.71
C ASP A 132 -25.20 3.39 -3.29
N THR A 133 -24.96 2.11 -3.58
CA THR A 133 -25.88 1.02 -3.24
C THR A 133 -25.16 -0.19 -2.66
N GLU A 134 -25.88 -0.98 -1.87
CA GLU A 134 -25.37 -2.23 -1.30
C GLU A 134 -24.94 -3.24 -2.38
N LYS A 135 -25.70 -3.34 -3.48
CA LYS A 135 -25.36 -4.26 -4.58
C LYS A 135 -24.04 -3.86 -5.24
N GLU A 136 -23.84 -2.56 -5.42
CA GLU A 136 -22.66 -2.01 -6.05
C GLU A 136 -21.41 -2.15 -5.15
N VAL A 137 -21.51 -1.85 -3.86
CA VAL A 137 -20.36 -1.99 -2.94
C VAL A 137 -19.89 -3.45 -2.89
N ASN A 138 -20.83 -4.41 -2.87
CA ASN A 138 -20.51 -5.83 -2.88
C ASN A 138 -19.81 -6.25 -4.17
N LYS A 139 -20.28 -5.78 -5.33
CA LYS A 139 -19.65 -6.05 -6.63
C LYS A 139 -18.25 -5.45 -6.70
N ARG A 140 -18.09 -4.17 -6.36
CA ARG A 140 -16.77 -3.48 -6.37
C ARG A 140 -15.78 -4.15 -5.43
N CYS A 141 -16.21 -4.60 -4.24
CA CYS A 141 -15.37 -5.38 -3.34
C CYS A 141 -14.95 -6.72 -3.91
N GLN A 142 -15.84 -7.43 -4.60
CA GLN A 142 -15.49 -8.70 -5.28
C GLN A 142 -14.45 -8.46 -6.37
N ASP A 143 -14.66 -7.45 -7.22
CA ASP A 143 -13.74 -7.08 -8.29
C ASP A 143 -12.37 -6.64 -7.75
N LEU A 144 -12.35 -5.88 -6.66
CA LEU A 144 -11.11 -5.48 -5.98
C LEU A 144 -10.38 -6.69 -5.36
N ASN A 145 -11.11 -7.57 -4.67
CA ASN A 145 -10.53 -8.78 -4.06
C ASN A 145 -9.93 -9.71 -5.12
N LEU A 146 -10.58 -9.86 -6.28
CA LEU A 146 -10.03 -10.65 -7.40
C LEU A 146 -8.74 -10.04 -7.94
N ARG A 147 -8.70 -8.72 -8.16
CA ARG A 147 -7.50 -8.01 -8.64
C ARG A 147 -6.34 -8.13 -7.65
N LEU A 148 -6.56 -7.81 -6.38
CA LEU A 148 -5.53 -7.91 -5.35
C LEU A 148 -5.01 -9.35 -5.19
N ARG A 149 -5.88 -10.37 -5.27
CA ARG A 149 -5.44 -11.77 -5.24
C ARG A 149 -4.58 -12.15 -6.45
N ALA A 150 -4.87 -11.62 -7.63
CA ALA A 150 -4.05 -11.83 -8.82
C ALA A 150 -2.65 -11.21 -8.67
N GLU A 151 -2.53 -10.12 -7.91
CA GLU A 151 -1.26 -9.47 -7.56
C GLU A 151 -0.56 -10.10 -6.34
N GLY A 152 -1.13 -11.17 -5.76
CA GLY A 152 -0.50 -11.93 -4.67
C GLY A 152 -0.91 -11.55 -3.25
N PHE A 153 -1.86 -10.63 -3.08
CA PHE A 153 -2.42 -10.31 -1.76
C PHE A 153 -3.37 -11.41 -1.27
N LYS A 154 -3.45 -11.60 0.05
CA LYS A 154 -4.59 -12.28 0.69
C LYS A 154 -5.41 -11.29 1.49
N LEU A 155 -6.73 -11.37 1.31
CA LEU A 155 -7.69 -10.50 1.99
C LEU A 155 -8.82 -11.28 2.63
N THR A 156 -9.33 -10.73 3.73
CA THR A 156 -10.58 -11.12 4.36
C THR A 156 -11.58 -9.97 4.37
N SER A 157 -12.84 -10.28 4.08
CA SER A 157 -13.93 -9.28 4.16
C SER A 157 -14.53 -9.15 5.56
N ALA A 158 -14.14 -10.02 6.50
CA ALA A 158 -14.58 -10.07 7.90
C ALA A 158 -15.97 -9.43 8.15
N PRO A 159 -17.07 -10.04 7.67
CA PRO A 159 -18.38 -9.37 7.61
C PRO A 159 -18.93 -8.91 8.96
N VAL A 160 -18.54 -9.58 10.04
CA VAL A 160 -18.95 -9.22 11.41
C VAL A 160 -18.04 -8.18 12.05
N MET A 161 -16.84 -7.95 11.49
CA MET A 161 -15.83 -7.03 12.02
C MET A 161 -15.82 -5.69 11.27
N GLN A 162 -16.86 -5.35 10.50
CA GLN A 162 -16.86 -4.14 9.68
C GLN A 162 -16.71 -2.86 10.52
N GLU A 163 -17.39 -2.79 11.66
CA GLU A 163 -17.20 -1.69 12.61
C GLU A 163 -15.78 -1.69 13.19
N ASN A 164 -15.26 -2.86 13.57
CA ASN A 164 -13.90 -2.98 14.10
C ASN A 164 -12.86 -2.51 13.09
N LEU A 165 -12.96 -2.97 11.83
CA LEU A 165 -12.05 -2.59 10.76
C LEU A 165 -12.11 -1.09 10.48
N MET A 166 -13.31 -0.49 10.47
CA MET A 166 -13.46 0.96 10.33
C MET A 166 -12.76 1.71 11.48
N ARG A 167 -12.92 1.24 12.72
CA ARG A 167 -12.31 1.86 13.91
C ARG A 167 -10.79 1.73 13.91
N VAL A 168 -10.26 0.56 13.55
CA VAL A 168 -8.81 0.32 13.40
C VAL A 168 -8.22 1.20 12.29
N ALA A 169 -8.93 1.32 11.18
CA ALA A 169 -8.48 2.06 10.00
C ALA A 169 -8.55 3.59 10.18
N SER A 170 -9.35 4.09 11.12
CA SER A 170 -9.65 5.51 11.25
C SER A 170 -9.03 6.11 12.51
N PRO A 171 -8.31 7.24 12.40
CA PRO A 171 -7.79 7.95 13.58
C PRO A 171 -8.89 8.60 14.43
N LEU A 172 -10.16 8.55 13.99
CA LEU A 172 -11.30 9.12 14.71
C LEU A 172 -11.66 8.31 15.96
N PHE A 173 -11.29 7.02 16.00
CA PHE A 173 -11.66 6.12 17.10
C PHE A 173 -10.44 5.81 17.96
N VAL A 174 -10.69 5.74 19.27
CA VAL A 174 -9.64 5.45 20.27
C VAL A 174 -9.55 3.96 20.57
N ASP A 175 -10.64 3.23 20.32
CA ASP A 175 -10.76 1.80 20.57
C ASP A 175 -11.34 1.13 19.32
N SER A 176 -10.67 0.06 18.90
CA SER A 176 -11.04 -0.83 17.79
C SER A 176 -12.27 -1.69 18.11
N LEU A 177 -12.65 -1.81 19.39
CA LEU A 177 -13.59 -2.80 19.94
C LEU A 177 -13.15 -4.26 19.72
N LEU A 178 -11.89 -4.49 19.36
CA LEU A 178 -11.32 -5.83 19.28
C LEU A 178 -10.67 -6.20 20.61
N PRO A 179 -10.69 -7.49 20.99
CA PRO A 179 -9.80 -7.97 22.04
C PRO A 179 -8.34 -7.62 21.68
N ALA A 180 -7.55 -7.21 22.67
CA ALA A 180 -6.18 -6.72 22.44
C ALA A 180 -5.30 -7.75 21.71
N GLU A 181 -5.52 -9.04 21.95
CA GLU A 181 -4.82 -10.14 21.28
C GLU A 181 -5.19 -10.22 19.80
N VAL A 182 -6.46 -10.01 19.46
CA VAL A 182 -6.92 -10.01 18.07
C VAL A 182 -6.36 -8.79 17.34
N GLU A 183 -6.40 -7.63 17.99
CA GLU A 183 -5.88 -6.39 17.41
C GLU A 183 -4.38 -6.45 17.09
N LYS A 184 -3.59 -7.15 17.92
CA LYS A 184 -2.17 -7.39 17.63
C LYS A 184 -1.96 -8.33 16.44
N ASN A 185 -2.89 -9.27 16.21
CA ASN A 185 -2.76 -10.34 15.21
C ASN A 185 -3.35 -10.01 13.83
N ILE A 186 -4.12 -8.91 13.69
CA ILE A 186 -4.68 -8.51 12.38
C ILE A 186 -3.67 -7.81 11.47
N GLY A 187 -2.53 -7.37 12.00
CA GLY A 187 -1.48 -6.75 11.23
C GLY A 187 -0.43 -7.74 10.73
N ILE A 188 0.42 -7.26 9.84
CA ILE A 188 1.49 -8.01 9.18
C ILE A 188 2.82 -7.47 9.71
N PRO A 189 3.70 -8.31 10.28
CA PRO A 189 5.02 -7.88 10.73
C PRO A 189 5.94 -7.62 9.52
N LEU A 190 6.53 -6.43 9.44
CA LEU A 190 7.50 -6.05 8.40
C LEU A 190 8.65 -5.22 8.97
N PRO A 191 9.84 -5.21 8.34
CA PRO A 191 10.92 -4.29 8.69
C PRO A 191 10.55 -2.87 8.25
N SER A 192 11.32 -1.88 8.70
CA SER A 192 11.16 -0.48 8.30
C SER A 192 11.30 -0.30 6.78
N LEU A 193 12.20 -1.05 6.13
CA LEU A 193 12.37 -1.00 4.68
C LEU A 193 11.13 -1.55 3.94
N GLY A 194 10.57 -2.66 4.42
CA GLY A 194 9.35 -3.24 3.87
C GLY A 194 8.16 -2.28 4.05
N LEU A 195 8.03 -1.65 5.22
CA LEU A 195 7.04 -0.58 5.46
C LEU A 195 7.19 0.56 4.45
N ALA A 196 8.42 1.03 4.21
CA ALA A 196 8.68 2.09 3.24
C ALA A 196 8.32 1.67 1.79
N GLY A 197 8.46 0.39 1.44
CA GLY A 197 8.01 -0.13 0.15
C GLY A 197 6.49 -0.09 -0.07
N LEU A 198 5.69 -0.08 1.00
CA LEU A 198 4.24 -0.13 0.89
C LEU A 198 3.61 1.22 0.54
N TYR A 199 4.02 2.25 1.27
CA TYR A 199 3.35 3.54 1.18
C TYR A 199 3.64 4.16 -0.19
N PRO A 200 2.62 4.71 -0.88
CA PRO A 200 2.82 5.41 -2.13
C PRO A 200 3.45 6.76 -1.83
N PHE A 201 4.76 6.77 -1.51
CA PHE A 201 5.51 8.00 -1.49
C PHE A 201 5.40 8.59 -2.88
N VAL A 202 4.59 9.64 -3.00
CA VAL A 202 4.42 10.38 -4.24
C VAL A 202 5.74 11.09 -4.48
N PHE A 203 6.63 10.44 -5.21
CA PHE A 203 7.79 11.09 -5.79
C PHE A 203 7.33 11.73 -7.10
N GLU A 204 7.23 13.05 -7.10
CA GLU A 204 7.13 13.81 -8.35
C GLU A 204 8.53 13.75 -8.99
N THR A 205 8.76 12.82 -9.91
CA THR A 205 10.09 12.60 -10.51
C THR A 205 10.50 13.69 -11.48
N LEU A 206 9.54 14.31 -12.18
CA LEU A 206 9.80 15.38 -13.13
C LEU A 206 8.60 16.33 -13.21
N LYS A 207 8.74 17.47 -12.54
CA LYS A 207 7.71 18.52 -12.50
C LYS A 207 8.34 19.87 -12.75
N ASP A 208 8.67 20.12 -14.01
CA ASP A 208 9.19 21.41 -14.42
C ASP A 208 8.08 22.47 -14.24
N ARG A 209 8.45 23.62 -13.68
CA ARG A 209 7.50 24.69 -13.29
C ARG A 209 6.61 25.11 -14.46
N ASP A 210 7.21 25.27 -15.64
CA ASP A 210 6.57 25.70 -16.87
C ASP A 210 6.45 24.54 -17.88
N GLY A 211 6.56 23.29 -17.40
CA GLY A 211 6.48 22.09 -18.23
C GLY A 211 5.06 21.74 -18.65
N PHE A 212 4.92 21.18 -19.86
CA PHE A 212 3.65 20.62 -20.32
C PHE A 212 3.47 19.19 -19.81
N LEU A 213 2.21 18.76 -19.71
CA LEU A 213 1.88 17.38 -19.33
C LEU A 213 2.32 16.41 -20.43
N LEU A 214 3.49 15.80 -20.23
CA LEU A 214 4.06 14.80 -21.13
C LEU A 214 3.37 13.44 -20.95
N GLY A 215 2.99 13.13 -19.72
CA GLY A 215 2.33 11.88 -19.37
C GLY A 215 2.21 11.73 -17.86
N HIS A 216 2.08 10.49 -17.42
CA HIS A 216 2.11 10.14 -16.01
C HIS A 216 3.02 8.94 -15.79
N GLU A 217 3.60 8.82 -14.60
CA GLU A 217 4.37 7.66 -14.24
C GLU A 217 3.51 6.39 -14.26
N LEU A 218 4.15 5.25 -14.54
CA LEU A 218 3.43 3.99 -14.64
C LEU A 218 2.89 3.53 -13.28
N MET A 219 3.70 3.66 -12.21
CA MET A 219 3.45 3.08 -10.89
C MET A 219 2.60 3.99 -10.00
N ASN A 220 3.06 5.21 -9.73
CA ASN A 220 2.36 6.13 -8.82
C ASN A 220 1.36 7.08 -9.50
N LYS A 221 1.29 7.04 -10.84
CA LYS A 221 0.45 7.94 -11.67
C LYS A 221 0.74 9.44 -11.45
N GLY A 222 1.92 9.76 -10.92
CA GLY A 222 2.40 11.13 -10.79
C GLY A 222 2.51 11.80 -12.15
N ALA A 223 2.12 13.07 -12.23
CA ALA A 223 2.21 13.83 -13.47
C ALA A 223 3.68 14.05 -13.85
N ILE A 224 4.00 13.85 -15.12
CA ILE A 224 5.30 14.19 -15.70
C ILE A 224 5.11 15.51 -16.44
N LEU A 225 5.57 16.61 -15.83
CA LEU A 225 5.60 17.92 -16.45
C LEU A 225 7.00 18.19 -16.98
N PHE A 226 7.13 18.29 -18.30
CA PHE A 226 8.41 18.42 -18.97
C PHE A 226 8.50 19.75 -19.71
N ASP A 227 9.59 20.46 -19.47
CA ASP A 227 9.98 21.68 -20.17
C ASP A 227 11.35 21.47 -20.82
N GLN A 228 11.39 21.41 -22.15
CA GLN A 228 12.64 21.29 -22.92
C GLN A 228 13.59 22.48 -22.67
N PHE A 229 13.04 23.64 -22.36
CA PHE A 229 13.75 24.91 -22.23
C PHE A 229 13.98 25.32 -20.77
N GLN A 230 13.80 24.41 -19.81
CA GLN A 230 14.08 24.67 -18.39
C GLN A 230 15.45 25.30 -18.14
N TRP A 231 16.46 24.97 -18.94
CA TRP A 231 17.80 25.56 -18.81
C TRP A 231 17.86 27.06 -19.11
N LEU A 232 16.89 27.59 -19.86
CA LEU A 232 16.65 29.02 -20.11
C LEU A 232 15.75 29.62 -19.01
N ASP A 233 14.63 28.95 -18.71
CA ASP A 233 13.55 29.52 -17.90
C ASP A 233 13.78 29.36 -16.39
N ASP A 234 14.47 28.29 -15.96
CA ASP A 234 14.94 28.05 -14.59
C ASP A 234 16.38 27.49 -14.55
N PRO A 235 17.40 28.36 -14.77
CA PRO A 235 18.80 27.94 -14.81
C PRO A 235 19.33 27.36 -13.49
N MET A 236 18.70 27.69 -12.35
CA MET A 236 19.10 27.19 -11.03
C MET A 236 18.71 25.72 -10.88
N SER A 237 17.45 25.40 -11.14
CA SER A 237 16.96 24.00 -11.10
C SER A 237 17.60 23.16 -12.19
N ALA A 238 17.80 23.72 -13.39
CA ALA A 238 18.46 23.03 -14.49
C ALA A 238 19.91 22.60 -14.14
N ARG A 239 20.66 23.44 -13.41
CA ARG A 239 22.00 23.07 -12.93
C ARG A 239 21.96 21.98 -11.87
N ALA A 240 21.02 22.05 -10.93
CA ALA A 240 20.85 21.03 -9.89
C ALA A 240 20.49 19.66 -10.50
N LEU A 241 19.68 19.65 -11.56
CA LEU A 241 19.26 18.45 -12.30
C LEU A 241 20.20 18.06 -13.44
N ASN A 242 21.31 18.78 -13.63
CA ASN A 242 22.29 18.60 -14.69
C ASN A 242 21.70 18.63 -16.13
N ARG A 243 20.67 19.46 -16.35
CA ARG A 243 20.00 19.70 -17.65
C ARG A 243 20.54 20.97 -18.29
N LEU A 244 21.75 20.91 -18.83
CA LEU A 244 22.46 22.08 -19.37
C LEU A 244 22.13 22.41 -20.83
N SER A 245 21.29 21.60 -21.49
CA SER A 245 20.87 21.82 -22.87
C SER A 245 19.44 21.31 -23.09
N GLY A 246 18.74 21.88 -24.07
CA GLY A 246 17.42 21.42 -24.50
C GLY A 246 17.48 20.34 -25.58
N ASN A 247 18.63 19.71 -25.84
CA ASN A 247 18.72 18.69 -26.88
C ASN A 247 17.99 17.42 -26.44
N LEU A 248 17.13 16.88 -27.31
CA LEU A 248 16.34 15.68 -27.02
C LEU A 248 16.65 14.57 -28.04
N VAL A 249 16.82 13.34 -27.56
CA VAL A 249 16.97 12.15 -28.39
C VAL A 249 15.75 11.25 -28.18
N ILE A 250 14.97 11.01 -29.24
CA ILE A 250 13.80 10.13 -29.20
C ILE A 250 14.10 8.86 -29.99
N VAL A 251 14.07 7.71 -29.32
CA VAL A 251 14.36 6.40 -29.92
C VAL A 251 13.20 5.43 -29.67
N GLY A 252 12.93 4.53 -30.60
CA GLY A 252 11.89 3.51 -30.47
C GLY A 252 11.59 2.79 -31.78
N GLY A 253 10.92 1.63 -31.72
CA GLY A 253 10.52 0.85 -32.89
C GLY A 253 9.42 1.53 -33.72
N THR A 254 9.15 1.00 -34.92
CA THR A 254 8.01 1.44 -35.74
C THR A 254 6.70 1.20 -34.99
N GLY A 255 5.83 2.22 -34.93
CA GLY A 255 4.55 2.15 -34.21
C GLY A 255 4.60 2.53 -32.72
N PHE A 256 5.78 2.80 -32.13
CA PHE A 256 5.93 3.09 -30.70
C PHE A 256 5.58 4.55 -30.31
N GLY A 257 4.92 5.30 -31.20
CA GLY A 257 4.46 6.65 -30.89
C GLY A 257 5.51 7.77 -30.99
N LYS A 258 6.72 7.53 -31.54
CA LYS A 258 7.76 8.57 -31.71
C LYS A 258 7.25 9.86 -32.37
N SER A 259 6.55 9.73 -33.50
CA SER A 259 5.99 10.87 -34.23
C SER A 259 4.86 11.56 -33.46
N THR A 260 4.12 10.82 -32.64
CA THR A 260 3.10 11.38 -31.75
C THR A 260 3.74 12.22 -30.66
N LEU A 261 4.81 11.71 -30.04
CA LEU A 261 5.57 12.44 -29.03
C LEU A 261 6.20 13.72 -29.58
N MET A 262 6.83 13.68 -30.77
CA MET A 262 7.37 14.88 -31.41
C MET A 262 6.29 15.94 -31.70
N LYS A 263 5.08 15.52 -32.10
CA LYS A 263 3.97 16.46 -32.31
C LYS A 263 3.49 17.11 -31.01
N LEU A 264 3.55 16.39 -29.88
CA LEU A 264 3.25 16.96 -28.57
C LEU A 264 4.31 18.00 -28.17
N LEU A 265 5.60 17.68 -28.34
CA LEU A 265 6.72 18.56 -28.03
C LEU A 265 6.82 19.82 -28.89
N ILE A 266 6.26 19.85 -30.10
CA ILE A 266 6.26 21.05 -30.95
C ILE A 266 5.06 21.94 -30.63
N ARG A 267 3.99 21.36 -30.08
CA ARG A 267 2.76 22.08 -29.79
C ARG A 267 2.86 22.94 -28.53
N PHE A 268 3.71 22.53 -27.60
CA PHE A 268 3.99 23.19 -26.32
C PHE A 268 5.45 23.57 -26.29
#